data_AF-A0ABD0QFC5-F1
#
_entry.id   AF-A0ABD0QFC5-F1
#
_cell.length_a   1.000
_cell.length_b   1.000
_cell.length_c   1.000
_cell.angle_alpha   90.00
_cell.angle_beta   90.00
_cell.angle_gamma   90.00
#
_symmetry.space_group_name_H-M   'P 1'
#
loop_
_entity.id
_entity.type
_entity.pdbx_description
1 polymer ?
#
loop_
_entity_poly.entity_id
_entity_poly.type
_entity_poly.pdbx_seq_one_letter_code
_entity_poly.pdbx_strand_id
1 'polypeptide(L)' 'ALAVDWIGKNLYWCDVERKMLEVSKSNGLYPTVLVSSGLKNPTDLALDAQTG' A
#
# COMPACT_ATOMS: atom_id res chain seq x y z
N ALA A 1 -0.46 8.34 -1.45
CA ALA A 1 0.95 7.88 -1.46
C ALA A 1 1.07 6.53 -2.17
N LEU A 2 2.24 6.20 -2.71
CA LEU A 2 2.53 4.94 -3.41
C LEU A 2 3.92 4.44 -3.01
N ALA A 3 4.08 3.14 -2.79
CA ALA A 3 5.34 2.48 -2.51
C ALA A 3 5.45 1.13 -3.23
N VAL A 4 6.67 0.75 -3.60
CA VAL A 4 6.95 -0.46 -4.38
C VAL A 4 7.86 -1.38 -3.58
N ASP A 5 7.43 -2.63 -3.41
CA ASP A 5 8.26 -3.71 -2.91
C ASP A 5 8.87 -4.45 -4.11
N TRP A 6 10.14 -4.17 -4.39
CA TRP A 6 10.86 -4.79 -5.52
C TRP A 6 11.32 -6.21 -5.23
N ILE A 7 11.33 -6.65 -3.98
CA ILE A 7 11.73 -8.00 -3.56
C ILE A 7 10.52 -8.94 -3.70
N GLY A 8 9.40 -8.62 -3.04
CA GLY A 8 8.16 -9.39 -3.09
C GLY A 8 7.27 -9.13 -4.31
N LYS A 9 7.64 -8.15 -5.15
CA LYS A 9 6.93 -7.76 -6.39
C LYS A 9 5.50 -7.29 -6.14
N ASN A 10 5.33 -6.45 -5.12
CA ASN A 10 4.03 -5.90 -4.71
C ASN A 10 4.02 -4.37 -4.82
N LEU A 11 2.81 -3.82 -4.96
CA LEU A 11 2.54 -2.40 -5.02
C LEU A 11 1.64 -2.04 -3.85
N TYR A 12 2.01 -1.02 -3.06
CA TYR A 12 1.24 -0.54 -1.92
C TYR A 12 0.83 0.90 -2.16
N TRP A 13 -0.44 1.23 -1.94
CA TRP A 13 -0.92 2.60 -2.07
C TRP A 13 -1.87 2.96 -0.95
N CYS A 14 -1.89 4.25 -0.65
CA CYS A 14 -2.84 4.80 0.29
C CYS A 14 -3.80 5.75 -0.44
N ASP A 15 -5.09 5.45 -0.32
CA ASP A 15 -6.19 6.22 -0.87
C ASP A 15 -6.70 7.19 0.20
N VAL A 16 -6.65 8.48 -0.11
CA VAL A 16 -7.04 9.57 0.81
C VAL A 16 -8.56 9.67 0.95
N GLU A 17 -9.30 9.45 -0.13
CA GLU A 17 -10.77 9.53 -0.12
C GLU A 17 -11.36 8.32 0.62
N ARG A 18 -10.86 7.13 0.30
CA ARG A 18 -11.32 5.87 0.90
C ARG A 18 -10.72 5.61 2.27
N LYS A 19 -9.62 6.29 2.62
CA LYS A 19 -8.87 6.15 3.88
C LYS A 19 -8.42 4.70 4.09
N MET A 20 -7.83 4.12 3.05
CA MET A 20 -7.41 2.73 3.02
C MET A 20 -5.95 2.61 2.61
N LEU A 21 -5.26 1.62 3.20
CA LEU A 21 -3.99 1.10 2.68
C LEU A 21 -4.31 -0.20 1.95
N GLU A 22 -3.91 -0.28 0.69
CA GLU A 22 -4.15 -1.42 -0.18
C GLU A 22 -2.83 -1.94 -0.74
N VAL A 23 -2.83 -3.21 -1.11
CA VAL A 23 -1.71 -3.89 -1.79
C VAL A 23 -2.20 -4.68 -2.99
N SER A 24 -1.38 -4.78 -4.01
CA SER A 24 -1.59 -5.68 -5.16
C SER A 24 -0.26 -6.26 -5.63
N LYS A 25 -0.32 -7.24 -6.54
CA LYS A 25 0.85 -7.61 -7.33
C LYS A 25 1.31 -6.42 -8.15
N SER A 26 2.60 -6.35 -8.46
CA SER A 26 3.20 -5.28 -9.27
C SER A 26 2.58 -5.11 -10.67
N ASN A 27 1.83 -6.11 -11.17
CA ASN A 27 1.04 -6.03 -12.40
C ASN A 27 -0.42 -5.56 -12.18
N GLY A 28 -0.76 -5.11 -10.97
CA GLY A 28 -2.10 -4.63 -10.57
C GLY A 28 -3.10 -5.71 -10.19
N LEU A 29 -2.74 -7.00 -10.28
CA LEU A 29 -3.67 -8.08 -9.95
C LEU A 29 -3.82 -8.27 -8.44
N TYR A 30 -5.01 -8.75 -8.06
CA TYR A 30 -5.38 -9.13 -6.69
C TYR A 30 -5.27 -7.99 -5.66
N PRO A 31 -5.92 -6.84 -5.90
CA PRO A 31 -5.97 -5.76 -4.92
C PRO A 31 -6.62 -6.25 -3.61
N THR A 32 -5.95 -6.00 -2.50
CA THR A 32 -6.36 -6.41 -1.15
C THR A 32 -6.22 -5.24 -0.19
N VAL A 33 -7.24 -5.02 0.64
CA VAL A 33 -7.21 -3.97 1.68
C VAL A 33 -6.45 -4.49 2.89
N LEU A 34 -5.40 -3.78 3.31
CA LEU A 34 -4.58 -4.09 4.49
C LEU A 34 -5.03 -3.30 5.72
N VAL A 35 -5.39 -2.03 5.53
CA VAL A 35 -5.90 -1.15 6.58
C VAL A 35 -7.13 -0.44 6.06
N SER A 36 -8.23 -0.52 6.81
CA SER A 36 -9.51 0.09 6.46
C SER A 36 -10.10 0.99 7.56
N SER A 37 -9.36 1.20 8.64
CA SER A 37 -9.79 2.02 9.78
C SER A 37 -8.59 2.72 10.42
N GLY A 38 -8.85 3.81 11.14
CA GLY A 38 -7.81 4.59 11.84
C GLY A 38 -7.01 5.55 10.95
N LEU A 39 -7.09 5.43 9.63
CA LEU A 39 -6.52 6.40 8.69
C LEU A 39 -7.42 7.64 8.60
N LYS A 40 -6.83 8.84 8.69
CA LYS A 40 -7.54 10.12 8.54
C LYS A 40 -7.24 10.76 7.20
N ASN A 41 -6.04 11.32 7.06
CA ASN A 41 -5.53 11.97 5.85
C ASN A 41 -4.11 11.47 5.60
N PRO A 42 -3.95 10.24 5.09
CA PRO A 42 -2.63 9.68 4.84
C PRO A 42 -1.93 10.44 3.71
N THR A 43 -0.75 11.01 3.99
CA THR A 43 0.03 11.79 3.01
C THR A 43 1.15 10.98 2.39
N ASP A 44 1.82 10.16 3.19
CA ASP A 44 3.08 9.49 2.85
C ASP A 44 3.03 7.99 3.16
N LEU A 45 3.88 7.23 2.47
CA LEU A 45 4.01 5.79 2.62
C LEU A 45 5.46 5.40 2.32
N ALA A 46 6.06 4.62 3.21
CA ALA A 46 7.40 4.06 3.05
C ALA A 46 7.36 2.57 3.39
N LEU A 47 8.28 1.81 2.78
CA LEU A 47 8.43 0.37 3.00
C LEU A 47 9.88 0.08 3.35
N ASP A 48 10.10 -0.80 4.34
CA ASP A 48 11.36 -1.51 4.48
C ASP A 48 11.24 -2.87 3.77
N ALA A 49 11.62 -2.90 2.48
CA ALA A 49 11.49 -4.11 1.69
C ALA A 49 12.45 -5.23 2.13
N GLN A 50 13.53 -4.91 2.85
CA GLN A 50 14.52 -5.91 3.26
C GLN A 50 14.10 -6.67 4.51
N THR A 51 13.47 -5.97 5.46
CA THR A 51 13.07 -6.57 6.74
C THR A 51 11.58 -6.85 6.87
N GLY A 52 10.74 -6.19 6.06
CA GLY A 52 9.31 -6.07 6.32
C GLY A 52 9.04 -5.23 7.57
#